data_AF-A0A356Z7K9-F1
#
_entry.id   AF-A0A356Z7K9-F1
#
_cell.length_a   1.000
_cell.length_b   1.000
_cell.length_c   1.000
_cell.angle_alpha   90.00
_cell.angle_beta   90.00
_cell.angle_gamma   90.00
#
_symmetry.space_group_name_H-M   'P 1'
#
loop_
_entity.id
_entity.type
_entity.pdbx_description
1 polymer ?
#
loop_
_entity_poly.entity_id
_entity_poly.type
_entity_poly.pdbx_seq_one_letter_code
_entity_poly.pdbx_strand_id
1 'polypeptide(L)'
;MEKAGKHLALLFISIFLVGMGFSIIMPVLPYYAESMGANAFQLGMLITVYAICQFIFAPIWGAYSDRIGRRPVLLIGIIGFAVTFILFGYATQLWMLYLIRIAGGMLSCATRLFYTLI
;
A
#
# COMPACT_ATOMS: atom_id res chain seq x y z
N MET A 1 8.86 13.74 -28.11
CA MET A 1 7.57 13.07 -27.85
C MET A 1 7.72 11.63 -27.36
N GLU A 2 8.72 10.86 -27.83
CA GLU A 2 8.94 9.45 -27.42
C GLU A 2 9.22 9.24 -25.91
N LYS A 3 9.93 10.19 -25.25
CA LYS A 3 10.19 10.12 -23.79
C LYS A 3 8.93 10.30 -22.94
N ALA A 4 7.94 11.05 -23.39
CA ALA A 4 6.71 11.29 -22.63
C ALA A 4 5.83 10.03 -22.54
N GLY A 5 5.73 9.27 -23.64
CA GLY A 5 4.99 7.99 -23.67
C GLY A 5 5.58 6.92 -22.74
N LYS A 6 6.92 6.81 -22.66
CA LYS A 6 7.60 5.87 -21.76
C LYS A 6 7.34 6.16 -20.28
N HIS A 7 7.24 7.43 -19.88
CA HIS A 7 6.92 7.81 -18.50
C HIS A 7 5.45 7.54 -18.16
N LEU A 8 4.53 7.80 -19.09
CA LEU A 8 3.11 7.49 -18.91
C LEU A 8 2.89 5.97 -18.78
N ALA A 9 3.54 5.16 -19.61
CA ALA A 9 3.40 3.70 -19.57
C ALA A 9 3.91 3.11 -18.24
N LEU A 10 5.05 3.61 -17.73
CA LEU A 10 5.57 3.23 -16.41
C LEU A 10 4.60 3.57 -15.28
N LEU A 11 4.00 4.76 -15.31
CA LEU A 11 2.96 5.15 -14.35
C LEU A 11 1.75 4.23 -14.44
N PHE A 12 1.29 3.93 -15.65
CA PHE A 12 0.12 3.10 -15.88
C PHE A 12 0.33 1.67 -15.37
N ILE A 13 1.48 1.06 -15.69
CA ILE A 13 1.86 -0.27 -15.19
C ILE A 13 1.93 -0.28 -13.66
N SER A 14 2.50 0.77 -13.05
CA SER A 14 2.62 0.88 -11.61
C SER A 14 1.26 0.92 -10.91
N ILE A 15 0.35 1.76 -11.42
CA ILE A 15 -1.02 1.90 -10.95
C ILE A 15 -1.78 0.58 -11.10
N PHE A 16 -1.59 -0.09 -12.24
CA PHE A 16 -2.22 -1.38 -12.51
C PHE A 16 -1.75 -2.46 -11.53
N LEU A 17 -0.44 -2.59 -11.28
CA LEU A 17 0.12 -3.56 -10.34
C LEU A 17 -0.36 -3.32 -8.91
N VAL A 18 -0.38 -2.07 -8.46
CA VAL A 18 -0.83 -1.71 -7.11
C VAL A 18 -2.33 -1.95 -6.96
N GLY A 19 -3.13 -1.55 -7.95
CA GLY A 19 -4.57 -1.79 -7.97
C GLY A 19 -4.91 -3.28 -7.94
N MET A 20 -4.21 -4.09 -8.73
CA MET A 20 -4.37 -5.54 -8.74
C MET A 20 -4.04 -6.16 -7.37
N GLY A 21 -2.92 -5.78 -6.76
CA GLY A 21 -2.56 -6.24 -5.42
C GLY A 21 -3.64 -5.89 -4.39
N PHE A 22 -4.12 -4.65 -4.39
CA PHE A 22 -5.16 -4.21 -3.46
C PHE A 22 -6.46 -5.01 -3.61
N SER A 23 -6.88 -5.27 -4.85
CA SER A 23 -8.06 -6.08 -5.16
C SER A 23 -7.94 -7.51 -4.68
N ILE A 24 -6.72 -8.07 -4.62
CA ILE A 24 -6.46 -9.41 -4.07
C ILE A 24 -6.47 -9.37 -2.54
N ILE A 25 -5.80 -8.40 -1.92
CA ILE A 25 -5.71 -8.32 -0.45
C ILE A 25 -7.08 -8.05 0.20
N MET A 26 -7.92 -7.22 -0.41
CA MET A 26 -9.22 -6.83 0.17
C MET A 26 -10.08 -8.03 0.61
N PRO A 27 -10.33 -9.04 -0.24
CA PRO A 27 -11.05 -10.24 0.16
C PRO A 27 -10.19 -11.27 0.90
N VAL A 28 -8.89 -11.36 0.61
CA VAL A 28 -8.00 -12.37 1.23
C VAL A 28 -7.75 -12.06 2.71
N LEU A 29 -7.60 -10.78 3.05
CA LEU A 29 -7.35 -10.37 4.42
C LEU A 29 -8.40 -10.89 5.42
N PRO A 30 -9.70 -10.59 5.27
CA PRO A 30 -10.68 -11.00 6.27
C PRO A 30 -10.67 -12.51 6.48
N TYR A 31 -10.60 -13.27 5.38
CA TYR A 31 -10.49 -14.72 5.41
C TYR A 31 -9.22 -15.21 6.11
N TYR A 32 -8.08 -14.59 5.82
CA TYR A 32 -6.79 -14.97 6.39
C TYR A 32 -6.71 -14.64 7.88
N ALA A 33 -7.22 -13.48 8.30
CA ALA A 33 -7.29 -13.13 9.72
C ALA A 33 -8.27 -14.03 10.48
N GLU A 34 -9.44 -14.32 9.90
CA GLU A 34 -10.43 -15.24 10.49
C GLU A 34 -9.86 -16.66 10.66
N SER A 35 -9.08 -17.14 9.68
CA SER A 35 -8.37 -18.43 9.78
C SER A 35 -7.39 -18.51 10.97
N MET A 36 -6.94 -17.36 11.49
CA MET A 36 -6.10 -17.25 12.68
C MET A 36 -6.88 -17.00 13.98
N GLY A 37 -8.21 -17.05 13.93
CA GLY A 37 -9.10 -16.79 15.07
C GLY A 37 -9.41 -15.31 15.30
N ALA A 38 -9.28 -14.45 14.28
CA ALA A 38 -9.65 -13.04 14.41
C ALA A 38 -11.14 -12.86 14.74
N ASN A 39 -11.42 -12.05 15.75
CA ASN A 39 -12.79 -11.61 16.02
C ASN A 39 -13.15 -10.39 15.14
N ALA A 40 -14.44 -10.12 14.92
CA ALA A 40 -14.92 -9.00 14.11
C ALA A 40 -14.34 -7.63 14.56
N PHE A 41 -14.14 -7.46 15.86
CA PHE A 41 -13.49 -6.27 16.43
C PHE A 41 -12.02 -6.12 15.98
N GLN A 42 -11.26 -7.22 15.93
CA GLN A 42 -9.86 -7.22 15.48
C GLN A 42 -9.76 -6.97 13.98
N LEU A 43 -10.72 -7.47 13.20
CA LEU A 43 -10.82 -7.17 11.78
C LEU A 43 -11.08 -5.68 11.53
N GLY A 44 -12.02 -5.09 12.28
CA GLY A 44 -12.25 -3.65 12.28
C GLY A 44 -10.97 -2.86 12.61
N MET A 45 -10.27 -3.25 13.69
CA MET A 45 -9.00 -2.62 14.08
C MET A 45 -7.93 -2.73 12.99
N LEU A 46 -7.77 -3.87 12.31
CA LEU A 46 -6.79 -4.02 11.22
C LEU A 46 -7.03 -3.03 10.08
N ILE A 47 -8.30 -2.77 9.74
CA ILE A 47 -8.68 -1.80 8.72
C ILE A 47 -8.45 -0.37 9.24
N THR A 48 -8.86 -0.08 10.48
CA THR A 48 -8.72 1.24 11.09
C THR A 48 -7.25 1.66 11.25
N VAL A 49 -6.38 0.76 11.75
CA VAL A 49 -4.94 1.03 11.88
C VAL A 49 -4.33 1.34 10.52
N TYR A 50 -4.69 0.58 9.48
CA TYR A 50 -4.22 0.82 8.12
C TYR A 50 -4.68 2.19 7.58
N ALA A 51 -5.92 2.59 7.85
CA ALA A 51 -6.45 3.89 7.46
C ALA A 51 -5.79 5.05 8.22
N ILE A 52 -5.58 4.92 9.54
CA ILE A 52 -4.90 5.92 10.37
C ILE A 52 -3.45 6.12 9.90
N CYS A 53 -2.72 5.03 9.66
CA CYS A 53 -1.37 5.12 9.12
C CYS A 53 -1.37 5.86 7.78
N GLN A 54 -2.28 5.53 6.86
CA GLN A 54 -2.36 6.26 5.61
C GLN A 54 -2.71 7.73 5.81
N PHE A 55 -3.63 8.06 6.72
CA PHE A 55 -4.00 9.44 6.99
C PHE A 55 -2.81 10.29 7.49
N ILE A 56 -1.99 9.73 8.37
CA ILE A 56 -0.82 10.42 8.93
C ILE A 56 0.32 10.51 7.90
N PHE A 57 0.59 9.42 7.18
CA PHE A 57 1.73 9.33 6.27
C PHE A 57 1.45 9.91 4.87
N ALA A 58 0.19 10.10 4.48
CA ALA A 58 -0.19 10.73 3.20
C ALA A 58 0.41 12.14 3.01
N PRO A 59 0.23 13.11 3.93
CA PRO A 59 0.80 14.44 3.74
C PRO A 59 2.33 14.43 3.77
N ILE A 60 2.94 13.54 4.55
CA ILE A 60 4.39 13.41 4.67
C ILE A 60 4.99 12.97 3.32
N TRP A 61 4.44 11.90 2.74
CA TRP A 61 4.90 11.42 1.43
C TRP A 61 4.57 12.38 0.28
N GLY A 62 3.47 13.14 0.39
CA GLY A 62 3.12 14.19 -0.58
C GLY A 62 4.17 15.29 -0.61
N ALA A 63 4.47 15.87 0.56
CA ALA A 63 5.49 16.90 0.69
C ALA A 63 6.89 16.41 0.29
N TYR A 64 7.21 15.14 0.59
CA TYR A 64 8.47 14.53 0.19
C TYR A 64 8.56 14.36 -1.34
N SER A 65 7.49 13.85 -1.97
CA SER A 65 7.38 13.70 -3.43
C SER A 65 7.54 15.01 -4.18
N ASP A 66 6.99 16.09 -3.66
CA ASP A 66 7.09 17.41 -4.29
C ASP A 66 8.52 17.99 -4.21
N ARG A 67 9.34 17.58 -3.23
CA ARG A 67 10.74 18.04 -3.08
C ARG A 67 11.76 17.23 -3.86
N ILE A 68 11.67 15.89 -3.83
CA ILE A 68 12.66 15.01 -4.48
C ILE A 68 12.25 14.54 -5.89
N GLY A 69 11.04 14.91 -6.31
CA GLY A 69 10.45 14.49 -7.57
C GLY A 69 9.63 13.22 -7.44
N ARG A 70 8.59 13.15 -8.27
CA ARG A 70 7.54 12.11 -8.25
C ARG A 70 8.04 10.70 -8.54
N ARG A 71 9.04 10.55 -9.40
CA ARG A 71 9.54 9.26 -9.92
C ARG A 71 10.22 8.38 -8.86
N PRO A 72 11.19 8.86 -8.06
CA PRO A 72 11.80 8.05 -7.00
C PRO A 72 10.82 7.64 -5.90
N VAL A 73 9.89 8.53 -5.52
CA VAL A 73 8.86 8.22 -4.50
C VAL A 73 7.96 7.08 -4.95
N LEU A 74 7.52 7.09 -6.21
CA LEU A 74 6.73 5.99 -6.78
C LEU A 74 7.45 4.65 -6.71
N LEU A 75 8.73 4.60 -7.09
CA LEU A 75 9.51 3.37 -7.06
C LEU A 75 9.67 2.83 -5.64
N ILE A 76 9.94 3.70 -4.65
CA ILE A 76 10.03 3.30 -3.24
C ILE A 76 8.68 2.77 -2.75
N GLY A 77 7.57 3.41 -3.11
CA GLY A 77 6.23 2.95 -2.77
C GLY A 77 5.90 1.57 -3.32
N ILE A 78 6.22 1.32 -4.60
CA ILE A 78 5.99 0.02 -5.26
C ILE A 78 6.86 -1.07 -4.63
N ILE A 79 8.14 -0.80 -4.40
CA ILE A 79 9.05 -1.76 -3.76
C ILE A 79 8.56 -2.06 -2.34
N GLY A 80 8.19 -1.04 -1.59
CA GLY A 80 7.64 -1.19 -0.24
C GLY A 80 6.34 -1.99 -0.22
N PHE A 81 5.46 -1.77 -1.19
CA PHE A 81 4.24 -2.54 -1.38
C PHE A 81 4.55 -4.01 -1.67
N ALA A 82 5.48 -4.28 -2.60
CA ALA A 82 5.91 -5.65 -2.92
C ALA A 82 6.49 -6.38 -1.71
N VAL A 83 7.35 -5.71 -0.92
CA VAL A 83 7.90 -6.28 0.32
C VAL A 83 6.79 -6.59 1.32
N THR A 84 5.81 -5.69 1.47
CA THR A 84 4.65 -5.91 2.36
C THR A 84 3.83 -7.12 1.91
N PHE A 85 3.66 -7.33 0.61
CA PHE A 85 2.98 -8.52 0.07
C PHE A 85 3.71 -9.81 0.39
N ILE A 86 5.04 -9.82 0.24
CA ILE A 86 5.86 -10.99 0.57
C ILE A 86 5.72 -11.30 2.07
N LEU A 87 5.85 -10.27 2.94
CA LEU A 87 5.67 -10.42 4.38
C LEU A 87 4.26 -10.92 4.74
N PHE A 88 3.23 -10.48 4.01
CA PHE A 88 1.85 -10.95 4.20
C PHE A 88 1.73 -12.46 3.96
N GLY A 89 2.44 -13.01 2.97
CA GLY A 89 2.47 -14.46 2.71
C GLY A 89 3.16 -15.28 3.80
N TYR A 90 4.07 -14.69 4.57
CA TYR A 90 4.76 -15.35 5.69
C TYR A 90 4.09 -15.13 7.04
N ALA A 91 3.01 -14.36 7.10
CA ALA A 91 2.36 -14.05 8.37
C ALA A 91 1.65 -15.28 8.92
N THR A 92 2.11 -15.80 10.07
CA THR A 92 1.49 -16.97 10.73
C THR A 92 0.68 -16.60 11.97
N GLN A 93 0.76 -15.35 12.42
CA GLN A 93 0.04 -14.87 13.60
C GLN A 93 -0.62 -13.51 13.37
N LEU A 94 -1.70 -13.27 14.11
CA LEU A 94 -2.53 -12.08 13.99
C LEU A 94 -1.75 -10.76 14.22
N TRP A 95 -0.80 -10.74 15.15
CA TRP A 95 0.05 -9.57 15.41
C TRP A 95 0.97 -9.23 14.24
N MET A 96 1.40 -10.22 13.44
CA MET A 96 2.20 -9.98 12.24
C MET A 96 1.36 -9.23 11.21
N LEU A 97 0.07 -9.55 11.08
CA LEU A 97 -0.84 -8.82 10.20
C LEU A 97 -0.96 -7.35 10.59
N TYR A 98 -0.97 -7.03 11.89
CA TYR A 98 -0.95 -5.63 12.35
C TYR A 98 0.33 -4.90 11.95
N LEU A 99 1.50 -5.52 12.14
CA LEU A 99 2.78 -4.92 11.73
C LEU A 99 2.84 -4.70 10.22
N ILE A 100 2.40 -5.69 9.45
CA ILE A 100 2.34 -5.62 7.99
C ILE A 100 1.36 -4.54 7.55
N ARG A 101 0.28 -4.28 8.29
CA ARG A 101 -0.62 -3.15 8.01
C ARG A 101 0.02 -1.81 8.26
N ILE A 102 0.75 -1.66 9.36
CA ILE A 102 1.43 -0.40 9.67
C ILE A 102 2.49 -0.12 8.59
N ALA A 103 3.33 -1.11 8.29
CA ALA A 103 4.35 -1.03 7.25
C ALA A 103 3.72 -0.77 5.86
N GLY A 104 2.67 -1.52 5.53
CA GLY A 104 1.92 -1.35 4.30
C GLY A 104 1.27 0.01 4.19
N GLY A 105 0.73 0.57 5.28
CA GLY A 105 0.07 1.88 5.29
C GLY A 105 1.07 3.01 5.06
N MET A 106 2.25 2.91 5.65
CA MET A 106 3.36 3.84 5.43
C MET A 106 3.86 3.82 3.99
N LEU A 107 4.00 2.64 3.39
CA LEU A 107 4.62 2.45 2.07
C LEU A 107 3.64 2.64 0.91
N SER A 108 2.37 2.21 1.08
CA SER A 108 1.31 2.36 0.07
C SER A 108 0.85 3.80 -0.10
N CYS A 109 1.15 4.69 0.85
CA CYS A 109 0.72 6.09 0.78
C CYS A 109 1.36 6.84 -0.40
N ALA A 110 2.61 6.50 -0.72
CA ALA A 110 3.35 7.06 -1.85
C ALA A 110 2.66 6.84 -3.20
N THR A 111 1.92 5.74 -3.37
CA THR A 111 1.18 5.41 -4.60
C THR A 111 -0.23 6.00 -4.63
N ARG A 112 -0.85 6.26 -3.47
CA ARG A 112 -2.22 6.79 -3.39
C ARG A 112 -2.31 8.30 -3.71
N LEU A 113 -1.25 9.07 -3.46
CA LEU A 113 -1.13 10.50 -3.78
C LEU A 113 -1.33 10.86 -5.27
N PHE A 114 -1.24 9.89 -6.19
CA PHE A 114 -1.41 10.14 -7.62
C PHE A 114 -2.86 10.05 -8.11
N TYR A 115 -3.73 9.32 -7.39
CA TYR A 115 -5.16 9.24 -7.73
C TYR A 115 -5.92 10.53 -7.40
N THR A 116 -5.38 11.38 -6.52
CA THR A 116 -6.01 12.64 -6.10
C THR A 116 -5.61 13.82 -7.00
N LEU A 117 -4.60 13.66 -7.86
CA LEU A 117 -4.03 14.74 -8.70
C LEU A 117 -4.26 14.53 -10.21
N ILE A 118 -5.11 13.57 -10.58
CA ILE A 118 -5.75 13.44 -11.91
C ILE A 118 -7.22 13.82 -11.72
#